data_AF-A0A6P0M4R5-F1
#
_entry.id   AF-A0A6P0M4R5-F1
#
_cell.length_a   1.000
_cell.length_b   1.000
_cell.length_c   1.000
_cell.angle_alpha   90.00
_cell.angle_beta   90.00
_cell.angle_gamma   90.00
#
_symmetry.space_group_name_H-M   'P 1'
#
loop_
_entity.id
_entity.type
_entity.pdbx_description
1 polymer ?
#
loop_
_entity_poly.entity_id
_entity_poly.type
_entity_poly.pdbx_seq_one_letter_code
_entity_poly.pdbx_strand_id
1 'polypeptide(L)'
;MPLRFPNNRHFVSGLSIPKATGNSLFTIDKSLVQVDVNEINNGNATKTGNTFTTSSGRRYGFHDDILYPIDGPGIEKLSSQEYKLLKQFKQDDKKAMQTINVLVSKGILAEHRANLVKKIAQNFGLTSF
;
A
#
# COMPACT_ATOMS: atom_id res chain seq x y z
N MET A 1 8.81 16.66 -18.11
CA MET A 1 9.80 16.07 -17.18
C MET A 1 9.35 14.65 -16.86
N PRO A 2 10.27 13.70 -16.61
CA PRO A 2 9.87 12.35 -16.21
C PRO A 2 9.11 12.39 -14.88
N LEU A 3 8.08 11.56 -14.75
CA LEU A 3 7.35 11.38 -13.51
C LEU A 3 8.24 10.68 -12.48
N ARG A 4 8.13 11.14 -11.24
CA ARG A 4 8.90 10.66 -10.09
C ARG A 4 8.26 9.43 -9.47
N PHE A 5 9.13 8.61 -8.90
CA PHE A 5 8.79 7.39 -8.18
C PHE A 5 7.81 7.67 -7.02
N PRO A 6 6.91 6.73 -6.68
CA PRO A 6 5.99 6.92 -5.57
C PRO A 6 6.66 7.18 -4.22
N ASN A 7 6.05 8.08 -3.45
CA ASN A 7 6.53 8.41 -2.10
C ASN A 7 6.62 7.16 -1.20
N ASN A 8 7.64 7.11 -0.33
CA ASN A 8 7.92 5.98 0.56
C ASN A 8 6.72 5.53 1.41
N ARG A 9 5.75 6.41 1.68
CA ARG A 9 4.53 6.09 2.44
C ARG A 9 3.62 5.03 1.83
N HIS A 10 3.80 4.76 0.54
CA HIS A 10 3.11 3.69 -0.18
C HIS A 10 3.83 2.34 -0.04
N PHE A 11 4.90 2.25 0.74
CA PHE A 11 5.62 1.01 1.03
C PHE A 11 5.57 0.72 2.53
N VAL A 12 5.58 -0.57 2.88
CA VAL A 12 5.53 -1.02 4.29
C VAL A 12 6.66 -0.41 5.12
N SER A 13 7.86 -0.23 4.55
CA SER A 13 8.98 0.38 5.25
C SER A 13 8.77 1.86 5.59
N GLY A 14 7.99 2.58 4.79
CA GLY A 14 7.76 4.03 4.91
C GLY A 14 6.41 4.42 5.51
N LEU A 15 5.72 3.50 6.19
CA LEU A 15 4.45 3.78 6.86
C LEU A 15 4.56 5.02 7.77
N SER A 16 3.70 6.01 7.52
CA SER A 16 3.77 7.33 8.15
C SER A 16 2.44 7.73 8.81
N ILE A 17 1.80 8.80 8.32
CA ILE A 17 0.50 9.28 8.83
C ILE A 17 -0.60 8.73 7.90
N PRO A 18 -1.59 8.02 8.45
CA PRO A 18 -2.75 7.57 7.68
C PRO A 18 -3.55 8.79 7.20
N LYS A 19 -4.05 8.74 5.98
CA LYS A 19 -4.98 9.75 5.44
C LYS A 19 -6.41 9.22 5.46
N ALA A 20 -7.39 10.11 5.45
CA ALA A 20 -8.80 9.72 5.33
C ALA A 20 -9.05 8.88 4.06
N THR A 21 -8.38 9.22 2.95
CA THR A 21 -8.41 8.48 1.67
C THR A 21 -6.99 8.29 1.12
N GLY A 22 -6.83 7.33 0.19
CA GLY A 22 -5.57 7.15 -0.53
C GLY A 22 -4.44 6.48 0.27
N ASN A 23 -4.77 5.54 1.16
CA ASN A 23 -3.78 4.67 1.81
C ASN A 23 -3.52 3.40 0.97
N SER A 24 -3.27 3.57 -0.33
CA SER A 24 -2.85 2.47 -1.19
C SER A 24 -1.40 2.10 -0.85
N LEU A 25 -1.12 0.81 -0.71
CA LEU A 25 0.16 0.27 -0.29
C LEU A 25 0.65 -0.77 -1.30
N PHE A 26 1.91 -0.72 -1.67
CA PHE A 26 2.57 -1.79 -2.43
C PHE A 26 2.87 -2.97 -1.51
N THR A 27 2.42 -4.15 -1.93
CA THR A 27 2.73 -5.46 -1.33
C THR A 27 3.70 -6.27 -2.20
N ILE A 28 4.42 -5.56 -3.07
CA ILE A 28 5.42 -6.07 -4.02
C ILE A 28 6.76 -5.35 -3.83
N ASP A 29 7.80 -5.90 -4.42
CA ASP A 29 9.14 -5.30 -4.40
C ASP A 29 9.21 -3.95 -5.11
N LYS A 30 10.04 -3.05 -4.57
CA LYS A 30 10.31 -1.73 -5.14
C LYS A 30 10.85 -1.81 -6.57
N SER A 31 11.58 -2.88 -6.91
CA SER A 31 12.12 -3.10 -8.26
C SER A 31 11.01 -3.25 -9.30
N LEU A 32 9.91 -3.94 -8.97
CA LEU A 32 8.75 -4.08 -9.87
C LEU A 32 8.01 -2.75 -10.05
N VAL A 33 7.95 -1.92 -9.01
CA VAL A 33 7.44 -0.54 -9.13
C VAL A 33 8.36 0.31 -9.99
N GLN A 34 9.68 0.10 -9.93
CA GLN A 34 10.63 0.84 -10.78
C GLN A 34 10.46 0.48 -12.26
N VAL A 35 10.19 -0.79 -12.58
CA VAL A 35 9.86 -1.23 -13.94
C VAL A 35 8.64 -0.48 -14.47
N ASP A 36 7.57 -0.39 -13.68
CA ASP A 36 6.37 0.36 -14.02
C ASP A 36 6.64 1.85 -14.24
N VAL A 37 7.43 2.49 -13.36
CA VAL A 37 7.80 3.91 -13.50
C VAL A 37 8.59 4.15 -14.79
N ASN A 38 9.51 3.24 -15.14
CA ASN A 38 10.26 3.32 -16.40
C ASN A 38 9.32 3.14 -17.61
N GLU A 39 8.38 2.18 -17.54
CA GLU A 39 7.37 1.97 -18.58
C GLU A 39 6.53 3.23 -18.83
N ILE A 40 6.07 3.87 -17.76
CA ILE A 40 5.31 5.13 -17.81
C ILE A 40 6.16 6.25 -18.43
N ASN A 41 7.40 6.43 -17.97
CA ASN A 41 8.28 7.50 -18.43
C ASN A 41 8.74 7.30 -19.88
N ASN A 42 8.82 6.07 -20.36
CA ASN A 42 9.13 5.75 -21.76
C ASN A 42 7.91 5.85 -22.68
N GLY A 43 6.71 6.13 -22.14
CA GLY A 43 5.48 6.24 -22.93
C GLY A 43 4.87 4.88 -23.33
N ASN A 44 5.31 3.79 -22.71
CA ASN A 44 4.83 2.44 -23.02
C ASN A 44 3.57 2.05 -22.24
N ALA A 45 3.25 2.77 -21.16
CA ALA A 45 2.04 2.56 -20.39
C ALA A 45 0.81 3.21 -21.05
N THR A 46 -0.37 2.64 -20.86
CA THR A 46 -1.62 3.22 -21.35
C THR A 46 -2.03 4.41 -20.47
N LYS A 47 -2.09 5.61 -21.05
CA LYS A 47 -2.56 6.82 -20.35
C LYS A 47 -4.05 7.08 -20.61
N THR A 48 -4.84 7.17 -19.55
CA THR A 48 -6.27 7.53 -19.60
C THR A 48 -6.54 8.67 -18.64
N GLY A 49 -6.74 9.88 -19.18
CA GLY A 49 -6.86 11.11 -18.39
C GLY A 49 -5.62 11.34 -17.52
N ASN A 50 -5.83 11.40 -16.20
CA ASN A 50 -4.77 11.58 -15.20
C ASN A 50 -4.25 10.27 -14.60
N THR A 51 -4.47 9.14 -15.28
CA THR A 51 -4.04 7.83 -14.80
C THR A 51 -3.24 7.08 -15.85
N PHE A 52 -2.37 6.19 -15.36
CA PHE A 52 -1.57 5.27 -16.15
C PHE A 52 -1.94 3.84 -15.77
N THR A 53 -2.05 2.97 -16.76
CA THR A 53 -2.14 1.52 -16.60
C THR A 53 -0.91 0.89 -17.24
N THR A 54 -0.13 0.16 -16.46
CA THR A 54 1.07 -0.54 -16.93
C THR A 54 0.75 -1.92 -17.49
N SER A 55 1.69 -2.51 -18.22
CA SER A 55 1.62 -3.88 -18.73
C SER A 55 1.38 -4.92 -17.62
N SER A 56 1.81 -4.64 -16.39
CA SER A 56 1.55 -5.50 -15.23
C SER A 56 0.11 -5.41 -14.71
N GLY A 57 -0.74 -4.57 -15.31
CA GLY A 57 -2.10 -4.29 -14.85
C GLY A 57 -2.19 -3.40 -13.61
N ARG A 58 -1.08 -2.78 -13.17
CA ARG A 58 -1.10 -1.82 -12.06
C ARG A 58 -1.49 -0.44 -12.57
N ARG A 59 -2.27 0.26 -11.76
CA ARG A 59 -2.78 1.60 -12.07
C ARG A 59 -2.22 2.64 -11.13
N TYR A 60 -1.84 3.77 -11.73
CA TYR A 60 -1.22 4.88 -11.05
C TYR A 60 -1.95 6.17 -11.39
N GLY A 61 -2.08 7.05 -10.40
CA GLY A 61 -2.33 8.47 -10.62
C GLY A 61 -1.03 9.23 -10.45
N PHE A 62 -1.06 10.54 -10.70
CA PHE A 62 0.06 11.41 -10.38
C PHE A 62 -0.43 12.75 -9.83
N HIS A 63 0.40 13.35 -8.98
CA HIS A 63 0.20 14.69 -8.44
C HIS A 63 1.59 15.31 -8.19
N ASP A 64 1.79 16.56 -8.60
CA ASP A 64 3.08 17.26 -8.52
C ASP A 64 4.25 16.44 -9.08
N ASP A 65 4.02 15.84 -10.25
CA ASP A 65 4.92 14.91 -10.94
C ASP A 65 5.31 13.67 -10.13
N ILE A 66 4.63 13.34 -9.03
CA ILE A 66 4.86 12.12 -8.24
C ILE A 66 3.74 11.13 -8.53
N LEU A 67 4.12 9.91 -8.92
CA LEU A 67 3.19 8.81 -9.08
C LEU A 67 2.65 8.34 -7.71
N TYR A 68 1.38 7.94 -7.67
CA TYR A 68 0.81 7.23 -6.52
C TYR A 68 0.00 6.02 -6.98
N PRO A 69 0.04 4.89 -6.25
CA PRO A 69 -0.73 3.71 -6.61
C PRO A 69 -2.23 3.95 -6.44
N ILE A 70 -3.02 3.49 -7.40
CA ILE A 70 -4.48 3.46 -7.32
C ILE A 70 -4.93 2.03 -6.98
N ASP A 71 -4.74 1.07 -7.88
CA ASP A 71 -5.10 -0.35 -7.73
C ASP A 71 -4.29 -1.25 -8.68
N GLY A 72 -4.44 -2.56 -8.54
CA GLY A 72 -3.85 -3.58 -9.41
C GLY A 72 -3.03 -4.62 -8.64
N PRO A 73 -2.40 -5.57 -9.34
CA PRO A 73 -1.64 -6.64 -8.71
C PRO A 73 -0.53 -6.12 -7.80
N GLY A 74 -0.57 -6.48 -6.52
CA GLY A 74 0.41 -6.02 -5.54
C GLY A 74 0.13 -4.62 -4.96
N ILE A 75 -1.08 -4.08 -5.14
CA ILE A 75 -1.52 -2.82 -4.53
C ILE A 75 -2.75 -3.09 -3.66
N GLU A 76 -2.62 -2.82 -2.37
CA GLU A 76 -3.70 -2.96 -1.40
C GLU A 76 -4.26 -1.59 -1.00
N LYS A 77 -5.58 -1.41 -1.12
CA LYS A 77 -6.28 -0.23 -0.60
C LYS A 77 -6.60 -0.46 0.87
N LEU A 78 -5.99 0.32 1.74
CA LEU A 78 -6.21 0.21 3.19
C LEU A 78 -7.13 1.31 3.72
N SER A 79 -7.95 0.97 4.70
CA SER A 79 -8.61 1.95 5.55
C SER A 79 -7.58 2.68 6.42
N SER A 80 -7.97 3.84 6.96
CA SER A 80 -7.13 4.55 7.95
C SER A 80 -6.75 3.66 9.13
N GLN A 81 -7.65 2.76 9.53
CA GLN A 81 -7.48 1.88 10.67
C GLN A 81 -6.51 0.73 10.37
N GLU A 82 -6.61 0.12 9.21
CA GLU A 82 -5.68 -0.92 8.76
C GLU A 82 -4.26 -0.37 8.59
N TYR A 83 -4.12 0.84 8.05
CA TYR A 83 -2.82 1.51 7.96
C TYR A 83 -2.21 1.77 9.34
N LYS A 84 -3.03 2.19 10.32
CA LYS A 84 -2.59 2.35 11.72
C LYS A 84 -2.14 1.04 12.34
N LEU A 85 -2.85 -0.06 12.08
CA LEU A 85 -2.47 -1.39 12.56
C LEU A 85 -1.13 -1.84 12.00
N LEU A 86 -0.87 -1.66 10.70
CA LEU A 86 0.45 -1.96 10.12
C LEU A 86 1.56 -1.12 10.75
N LYS A 87 1.30 0.17 10.99
CA LYS A 87 2.25 1.03 11.72
C LYS A 87 2.49 0.52 13.14
N GLN A 88 1.44 0.04 13.81
CA GLN A 88 1.52 -0.50 15.16
C GLN A 88 2.32 -1.80 15.20
N PHE A 89 2.18 -2.69 14.20
CA PHE A 89 3.02 -3.89 14.09
C PHE A 89 4.51 -3.55 14.03
N LYS A 90 4.89 -2.48 13.32
CA LYS A 90 6.29 -2.01 13.27
C LYS A 90 6.81 -1.54 14.64
N GLN A 91 5.93 -1.21 15.58
CA GLN A 91 6.29 -0.69 16.90
C GLN A 91 6.19 -1.75 17.99
N ASP A 92 5.12 -2.54 17.99
CA ASP A 92 4.76 -3.53 19.00
C ASP A 92 3.74 -4.52 18.40
N ASP A 93 4.21 -5.73 18.10
CA ASP A 93 3.45 -6.81 17.48
C ASP A 93 2.32 -7.32 18.39
N LYS A 94 2.58 -7.48 19.68
CA LYS A 94 1.61 -7.94 20.69
C LYS A 94 0.47 -6.95 20.83
N LYS A 95 0.79 -5.67 20.95
CA LYS A 95 -0.21 -4.60 21.07
C LYS A 95 -1.03 -4.48 19.78
N ALA A 96 -0.42 -4.63 18.62
CA ALA A 96 -1.13 -4.65 17.34
C ALA A 96 -2.14 -5.82 17.28
N MET A 97 -1.75 -7.03 17.71
CA MET A 97 -2.64 -8.18 17.77
C MET A 97 -3.79 -8.01 18.75
N GLN A 98 -3.52 -7.49 19.95
CA GLN A 98 -4.58 -7.16 20.92
C GLN A 98 -5.57 -6.16 20.32
N THR A 99 -5.06 -5.14 19.62
CA THR A 99 -5.89 -4.14 18.95
C THR A 99 -6.75 -4.80 17.87
N ILE A 100 -6.19 -5.69 17.03
CA ILE A 100 -6.97 -6.44 16.05
C ILE A 100 -8.11 -7.23 16.71
N ASN A 101 -7.82 -7.99 17.78
CA ASN A 101 -8.82 -8.81 18.44
C ASN A 101 -9.98 -7.97 18.99
N VAL A 102 -9.68 -6.82 19.59
CA VAL A 102 -10.71 -5.86 20.05
C VAL A 102 -11.54 -5.34 18.87
N LEU A 103 -10.91 -4.97 17.76
CA LEU A 103 -11.62 -4.40 16.61
C LEU A 103 -12.51 -5.42 15.89
N VAL A 104 -12.05 -6.67 15.78
CA VAL A 104 -12.83 -7.78 15.22
C VAL A 104 -14.00 -8.13 16.13
N SER A 105 -13.77 -8.28 17.45
CA SER A 105 -14.84 -8.60 18.41
C SER A 105 -15.95 -7.53 18.46
N LYS A 106 -15.61 -6.27 18.18
CA LYS A 106 -16.56 -5.15 18.12
C LYS A 106 -17.22 -4.97 16.75
N GLY A 107 -16.87 -5.81 15.76
CA GLY A 107 -17.37 -5.69 14.38
C GLY A 107 -16.88 -4.44 13.64
N ILE A 108 -15.87 -3.74 14.16
CA ILE A 108 -15.30 -2.54 13.54
C ILE A 108 -14.37 -2.91 12.38
N LEU A 109 -13.66 -4.03 12.50
CA LEU A 109 -12.80 -4.57 11.47
C LEU A 109 -13.29 -5.96 11.07
N ALA A 110 -13.61 -6.16 9.80
CA ALA A 110 -14.00 -7.48 9.30
C ALA A 110 -12.83 -8.46 9.37
N GLU A 111 -13.12 -9.73 9.67
CA GLU A 111 -12.09 -10.75 9.89
C GLU A 111 -11.17 -10.95 8.67
N HIS A 112 -11.71 -10.95 7.46
CA HIS A 112 -10.91 -11.06 6.23
C HIS A 112 -9.93 -9.88 6.07
N ARG A 113 -10.30 -8.67 6.51
CA ARG A 113 -9.42 -7.49 6.51
C ARG A 113 -8.36 -7.58 7.60
N ALA A 114 -8.70 -8.09 8.78
CA ALA A 114 -7.73 -8.38 9.81
C ALA A 114 -6.68 -9.39 9.33
N ASN A 115 -7.10 -10.45 8.65
CA ASN A 115 -6.21 -11.45 8.07
C ASN A 115 -5.31 -10.87 6.97
N LEU A 116 -5.84 -9.97 6.13
CA LEU A 116 -5.04 -9.22 5.15
C LEU A 116 -3.92 -8.42 5.84
N VAL A 117 -4.25 -7.64 6.87
CA VAL A 117 -3.26 -6.85 7.61
C VAL A 117 -2.19 -7.73 8.25
N LYS A 118 -2.57 -8.85 8.88
CA LYS A 118 -1.62 -9.82 9.45
C LYS A 118 -0.71 -10.41 8.38
N LYS A 119 -1.26 -10.79 7.22
CA LYS A 119 -0.49 -11.33 6.09
C LYS A 119 0.52 -10.31 5.56
N ILE A 120 0.13 -9.05 5.42
CA ILE A 120 1.07 -7.98 5.02
C ILE A 120 2.16 -7.82 6.10
N ALA A 121 1.80 -7.80 7.37
CA ALA A 121 2.78 -7.67 8.45
C ALA A 121 3.80 -8.82 8.45
N GLN A 122 3.35 -10.07 8.27
CA GLN A 122 4.20 -11.25 8.21
C GLN A 122 5.11 -11.25 6.98
N ASN A 123 4.55 -11.01 5.78
CA ASN A 123 5.30 -11.00 4.53
C ASN A 123 6.44 -9.97 4.51
N PHE A 124 6.27 -8.88 5.26
CA PHE A 124 7.25 -7.81 5.35
C PHE A 124 8.05 -7.83 6.66
N GLY A 125 8.00 -8.92 7.41
CA GLY A 125 8.81 -9.14 8.61
C GLY A 125 8.51 -8.17 9.76
N LEU A 126 7.31 -7.59 9.81
CA LEU A 126 6.86 -6.79 10.95
C LEU A 126 6.45 -7.66 12.15
N THR A 127 6.27 -8.96 11.93
CA THR A 127 5.94 -9.95 12.96
C THR A 127 6.36 -11.35 12.50
N SER A 128 6.50 -12.29 13.44
CA SER A 128 7.02 -13.64 13.23
C SER A 128 6.11 -14.75 13.76
N PHE A 129 4.79 -14.52 13.88
CA PHE A 129 3.84 -15.54 14.35
C PHE A 129 3.98 -16.87 13.59
#